data_AF-A0A7W3QSG0-F1
#
_entry.id   AF-A0A7W3QSG0-F1
#
_cell.length_a   1.000
_cell.length_b   1.000
_cell.length_c   1.000
_cell.angle_alpha   90.00
_cell.angle_beta   90.00
_cell.angle_gamma   90.00
#
_symmetry.space_group_name_H-M   'P 1'
#
loop_
_entity.id
_entity.type
_entity.pdbx_description
1 polymer ?
#
loop_
_entity_poly.entity_id
_entity_poly.type
_entity_poly.pdbx_seq_one_letter_code
_entity_poly.pdbx_strand_id
1 'polypeptide(L)'
;MRNGTRLTVGPAVVFHAVLLLVLASVLFQFLDSFLPKGLAKQVSHNTEAYFSAVVLVAWIQSVRPRLHGSRAEWPVTAAAAAVCLAVALVFYNATSWPTRFTTLNEALFALAVLIPVVQPRTRRPALTLGMAGALFAVTLAGSRNALIVDMAETLAVLILAPPALDLFDRRVLAPDAPARRALLACWIAFLIAMPLALHMVTYQVGATGVLGEASRYGVRFYEAFILMLLLHAYFGALRLLDGRRVGDERVVRRRAAERSAA
;
A
#
# COMPACT_ATOMS: atom_id res chain seq x y z
N MET A 1 -16.22 -26.08 -2.25
CA MET A 1 -15.78 -24.94 -3.10
C MET A 1 -16.84 -23.85 -2.99
N ARG A 2 -16.46 -22.68 -2.44
CA ARG A 2 -17.38 -21.65 -1.93
C ARG A 2 -17.91 -20.74 -3.05
N ASN A 3 -19.22 -20.49 -3.06
CA ASN A 3 -19.93 -19.45 -3.85
C ASN A 3 -19.48 -17.99 -3.56
N GLY A 4 -18.36 -17.77 -2.86
CA GLY A 4 -17.83 -16.45 -2.52
C GLY A 4 -16.98 -15.80 -3.63
N THR A 5 -16.72 -16.49 -4.74
CA THR A 5 -15.80 -16.02 -5.79
C THR A 5 -16.40 -14.96 -6.72
N ARG A 6 -17.72 -14.89 -6.91
CA ARG A 6 -18.31 -13.93 -7.86
C ARG A 6 -18.44 -12.50 -7.31
N LEU A 7 -18.39 -12.33 -5.98
CA LEU A 7 -18.82 -11.09 -5.32
C LEU A 7 -17.65 -10.20 -4.88
N THR A 8 -16.46 -10.76 -4.72
CA THR A 8 -15.21 -9.99 -4.53
C THR A 8 -14.66 -9.43 -5.83
N VAL A 9 -15.18 -9.87 -6.99
CA VAL A 9 -14.69 -9.46 -8.32
C VAL A 9 -15.11 -8.04 -8.66
N GLY A 10 -16.34 -7.61 -8.36
CA GLY A 10 -16.84 -6.27 -8.72
C GLY A 10 -16.01 -5.12 -8.11
N PRO A 11 -15.92 -5.01 -6.78
CA PRO A 11 -15.11 -3.97 -6.14
C PRO A 11 -13.63 -4.06 -6.48
N ALA A 12 -13.08 -5.27 -6.63
CA ALA A 12 -11.71 -5.46 -7.06
C ALA A 12 -11.47 -4.93 -8.47
N VAL A 13 -12.33 -5.28 -9.42
CA VAL A 13 -12.25 -4.82 -10.81
C VAL A 13 -12.35 -3.30 -10.87
N VAL A 14 -13.30 -2.69 -10.16
CA VAL A 14 -13.41 -1.22 -10.12
C VAL A 14 -12.15 -0.58 -9.55
N PHE A 15 -11.64 -1.07 -8.41
CA PHE A 15 -10.43 -0.53 -7.80
C PHE A 15 -9.21 -0.62 -8.72
N HIS A 16 -8.95 -1.80 -9.30
CA HIS A 16 -7.82 -1.99 -10.19
C HIS A 16 -8.01 -1.23 -11.50
N ALA A 17 -9.21 -1.20 -12.08
CA ALA A 17 -9.49 -0.46 -13.31
C ALA A 17 -9.28 1.05 -13.12
N VAL A 18 -9.76 1.61 -11.99
CA VAL A 18 -9.55 3.03 -11.67
C VAL A 18 -8.06 3.32 -11.49
N LEU A 19 -7.33 2.53 -10.70
CA LEU A 19 -5.90 2.78 -10.49
C LEU A 19 -5.08 2.58 -11.76
N LEU A 20 -5.38 1.56 -12.57
CA LEU A 20 -4.71 1.34 -13.86
C LEU A 20 -5.03 2.46 -14.85
N LEU A 21 -6.26 2.97 -14.87
CA LEU A 21 -6.64 4.11 -15.70
C LEU A 21 -5.89 5.38 -15.27
N VAL A 22 -5.81 5.64 -13.96
CA VAL A 22 -5.01 6.77 -13.43
C VAL A 22 -3.55 6.61 -13.80
N LEU A 23 -2.97 5.42 -13.60
CA LEU A 23 -1.58 5.12 -13.93
C LEU A 23 -1.30 5.31 -15.43
N ALA A 24 -2.15 4.76 -16.30
CA ALA A 24 -2.05 4.95 -17.75
C ALA A 24 -2.17 6.44 -18.10
N SER A 25 -3.10 7.16 -17.48
CA SER A 25 -3.29 8.60 -17.72
C SER A 25 -2.06 9.43 -17.35
N VAL A 26 -1.35 9.06 -16.28
CA VAL A 26 -0.07 9.69 -15.93
C VAL A 26 1.03 9.29 -16.93
N LEU A 27 1.19 7.99 -17.19
CA LEU A 27 2.26 7.48 -18.05
C LEU A 27 2.16 7.97 -19.51
N PHE A 28 0.95 8.25 -19.98
CA PHE A 28 0.69 8.82 -21.31
C PHE A 28 0.43 10.34 -21.30
N GLN A 29 0.60 11.02 -20.16
CA GLN A 29 0.44 12.48 -20.02
C GLN A 29 -0.96 13.00 -20.41
N PHE A 30 -2.00 12.16 -20.34
CA PHE A 30 -3.36 12.61 -20.65
C PHE A 30 -3.87 13.63 -19.62
N LEU A 31 -3.43 13.55 -18.36
CA LEU A 31 -3.92 14.43 -17.29
C LEU A 31 -3.63 15.91 -17.52
N ASP A 32 -2.55 16.25 -18.21
CA ASP A 32 -2.17 17.64 -18.50
C ASP A 32 -3.19 18.35 -19.40
N SER A 33 -4.01 17.59 -20.13
CA SER A 33 -5.06 18.12 -21.01
C SER A 33 -6.41 18.28 -20.30
N PHE A 34 -6.65 17.60 -19.18
CA PHE A 34 -7.97 17.55 -18.52
C PHE A 34 -7.99 18.21 -17.14
N LEU A 35 -6.85 18.32 -16.46
CA LEU A 35 -6.77 18.84 -15.10
C LEU A 35 -5.97 20.15 -15.04
N PRO A 36 -6.27 21.03 -14.05
CA PRO A 36 -5.40 22.13 -13.71
C PRO A 36 -3.96 21.65 -13.45
N LYS A 37 -2.96 22.37 -13.96
CA LYS A 37 -1.53 21.98 -13.89
C LYS A 37 -1.06 21.53 -12.50
N GLY A 38 -1.56 22.18 -11.44
CA GLY A 38 -1.24 21.81 -10.06
C GLY A 38 -1.75 20.43 -9.67
N LEU A 39 -3.00 20.09 -10.04
CA LEU A 39 -3.60 18.79 -9.77
C LEU A 39 -2.99 17.69 -10.63
N ALA A 40 -2.75 17.95 -11.92
CA ALA A 40 -2.08 17.00 -12.81
C ALA A 40 -0.70 16.60 -12.27
N LYS A 41 0.09 17.60 -11.83
CA LYS A 41 1.40 17.38 -11.21
C LYS A 41 1.30 16.58 -9.91
N GLN A 42 0.35 16.92 -9.03
CA GLN A 42 0.15 16.18 -7.77
C GLN A 42 -0.22 14.72 -8.03
N VAL A 43 -1.13 14.44 -8.97
CA VAL A 43 -1.49 13.06 -9.30
C VAL A 43 -0.31 12.32 -9.92
N SER A 44 0.47 12.99 -10.77
CA SER A 44 1.65 12.40 -11.41
C SER A 44 2.79 12.07 -10.46
N HIS A 45 2.90 12.75 -9.32
CA HIS A 45 3.91 12.47 -8.29
C HIS A 45 3.50 11.36 -7.31
N ASN A 46 2.53 10.53 -7.65
CA ASN A 46 2.04 9.44 -6.79
C ASN A 46 1.91 8.13 -7.56
N THR A 47 2.65 8.01 -8.66
CA THR A 47 2.55 6.88 -9.59
C THR A 47 2.99 5.58 -8.97
N GLU A 48 4.01 5.62 -8.12
CA GLU A 48 4.55 4.42 -7.48
C GLU A 48 3.55 3.88 -6.46
N ALA A 49 2.92 4.77 -5.69
CA ALA A 49 1.85 4.44 -4.78
C ALA A 49 0.67 3.74 -5.49
N TYR A 50 0.25 4.24 -6.64
CA TYR A 50 -0.81 3.60 -7.44
C TYR A 50 -0.38 2.23 -7.97
N PHE A 51 0.84 2.14 -8.50
CA PHE A 51 1.39 0.90 -9.03
C PHE A 51 1.53 -0.17 -7.93
N SER A 52 2.17 0.18 -6.81
CA SER A 52 2.32 -0.71 -5.64
C SER A 52 0.97 -1.10 -5.05
N ALA A 53 -0.02 -0.22 -5.04
CA ALA A 53 -1.36 -0.55 -4.57
C ALA A 53 -2.02 -1.62 -5.46
N VAL A 54 -1.92 -1.47 -6.79
CA VAL A 54 -2.42 -2.49 -7.74
C VAL A 54 -1.76 -3.84 -7.48
N VAL A 55 -0.43 -3.88 -7.39
CA VAL A 55 0.31 -5.14 -7.23
C VAL A 55 0.04 -5.77 -5.85
N LEU A 56 0.14 -5.00 -4.76
CA LEU A 56 -0.05 -5.53 -3.41
C LEU A 56 -1.49 -5.99 -3.16
N VAL A 57 -2.49 -5.22 -3.61
CA VAL A 57 -3.89 -5.62 -3.46
C VAL A 57 -4.15 -6.90 -4.26
N ALA A 58 -3.70 -6.97 -5.52
CA ALA A 58 -3.82 -8.18 -6.33
C ALA A 58 -3.14 -9.39 -5.64
N TRP A 59 -1.94 -9.18 -5.10
CA TRP A 59 -1.20 -10.23 -4.40
C TRP A 59 -1.96 -10.71 -3.15
N ILE A 60 -2.29 -9.80 -2.24
CA ILE A 60 -2.91 -10.11 -0.94
C ILE A 60 -4.29 -10.74 -1.13
N GLN A 61 -5.10 -10.22 -2.05
CA GLN A 61 -6.47 -10.69 -2.26
C GLN A 61 -6.55 -11.97 -3.10
N SER A 62 -5.76 -12.07 -4.16
CA SER A 62 -5.96 -13.09 -5.20
C SER A 62 -4.88 -14.17 -5.21
N VAL A 63 -3.62 -13.80 -5.01
CA VAL A 63 -2.50 -14.75 -5.16
C VAL A 63 -2.22 -15.45 -3.83
N ARG A 64 -1.95 -14.66 -2.78
CA ARG A 64 -1.60 -15.16 -1.45
C ARG A 64 -2.57 -16.22 -0.92
N PRO A 65 -3.91 -16.04 -0.96
CA PRO A 65 -4.83 -17.04 -0.40
C PRO A 65 -4.83 -18.37 -1.17
N ARG A 66 -4.47 -18.36 -2.47
CA ARG A 66 -4.41 -19.56 -3.30
C ARG A 66 -3.10 -20.33 -3.12
N LEU A 67 -2.02 -19.60 -2.82
CA LEU A 67 -0.71 -20.19 -2.57
C LEU A 67 -0.55 -20.74 -1.15
N HIS A 68 -1.33 -20.22 -0.21
CA HIS A 68 -1.12 -20.50 1.20
C HIS A 68 -1.23 -21.99 1.56
N GLY A 69 -0.20 -22.55 2.19
CA GLY A 69 -0.12 -23.97 2.54
C GLY A 69 0.22 -24.91 1.38
N SER A 70 0.43 -24.37 0.17
CA SER A 70 0.82 -25.16 -1.00
C SER A 70 2.34 -25.31 -1.09
N ARG A 71 2.81 -26.35 -1.79
CA ARG A 71 4.25 -26.52 -2.11
C ARG A 71 4.79 -25.38 -2.98
N ALA A 72 3.92 -24.67 -3.70
CA ALA A 72 4.27 -23.55 -4.57
C ALA A 72 4.34 -22.20 -3.83
N GLU A 73 4.02 -22.16 -2.53
CA GLU A 73 3.94 -20.90 -1.76
C GLU A 73 5.20 -20.06 -1.89
N TRP A 74 6.34 -20.60 -1.46
CA TRP A 74 7.61 -19.89 -1.48
C TRP A 74 8.25 -19.79 -2.87
N PRO A 75 8.22 -20.82 -3.74
CA PRO A 75 8.73 -20.69 -5.11
C PRO A 75 8.05 -19.57 -5.90
N VAL A 76 6.72 -19.45 -5.85
CA VAL A 76 5.99 -18.40 -6.58
C VAL A 76 6.21 -17.02 -5.95
N THR A 77 6.27 -16.95 -4.61
CA THR A 77 6.59 -15.70 -3.90
C THR A 77 8.00 -15.21 -4.23
N ALA A 78 8.99 -16.09 -4.23
CA ALA A 78 10.37 -15.77 -4.58
C ALA A 78 10.51 -15.39 -6.07
N ALA A 79 9.81 -16.10 -6.96
CA ALA A 79 9.78 -15.74 -8.38
C ALA A 79 9.18 -14.35 -8.61
N ALA A 80 8.05 -14.03 -7.96
CA ALA A 80 7.44 -12.71 -8.05
C ALA A 80 8.35 -11.60 -7.51
N ALA A 81 9.02 -11.84 -6.37
CA ALA A 81 10.01 -10.93 -5.82
C ALA A 81 11.20 -10.72 -6.76
N ALA A 82 11.73 -11.80 -7.34
CA ALA A 82 12.83 -11.75 -8.29
C ALA A 82 12.46 -11.03 -9.58
N VAL A 83 11.24 -11.22 -10.09
CA VAL A 83 10.73 -10.47 -11.24
C VAL A 83 10.62 -8.98 -10.91
N CYS A 84 10.07 -8.61 -9.75
CA CYS A 84 10.01 -7.21 -9.33
C CYS A 84 11.41 -6.60 -9.25
N LEU A 85 12.38 -7.29 -8.64
CA LEU A 85 13.76 -6.84 -8.54
C LEU A 85 14.44 -6.70 -9.91
N ALA A 86 14.25 -7.67 -10.80
CA ALA A 86 14.82 -7.62 -12.15
C ALA A 86 14.28 -6.43 -12.95
N VAL A 87 12.96 -6.20 -12.91
CA VAL A 87 12.34 -5.06 -13.59
C VAL A 87 12.77 -3.73 -12.94
N ALA A 88 12.89 -3.68 -11.60
CA ALA A 88 13.42 -2.50 -10.89
C ALA A 88 14.82 -2.14 -11.38
N LEU A 89 15.70 -3.13 -11.52
CA LEU A 89 17.07 -2.93 -12.01
C LEU A 89 17.08 -2.48 -13.47
N VAL A 90 16.19 -3.00 -14.32
CA VAL A 90 16.06 -2.50 -15.70
C VAL A 90 15.66 -1.03 -15.69
N PHE A 91 14.66 -0.64 -14.90
CA PHE A 91 14.17 0.73 -14.86
C PHE A 91 15.21 1.69 -14.24
N TYR A 92 15.92 1.26 -13.21
CA TYR A 92 17.01 2.01 -12.58
C TYR A 92 18.16 2.31 -13.56
N ASN A 93 18.48 1.36 -14.45
CA ASN A 93 19.56 1.52 -15.44
C ASN A 93 19.09 2.10 -16.78
N ALA A 94 17.79 2.31 -16.99
CA ALA A 94 17.22 2.81 -18.23
C ALA A 94 17.32 4.34 -18.36
N THR A 95 18.54 4.87 -18.38
CA THR A 95 18.82 6.32 -18.37
C THR A 95 18.24 7.11 -19.55
N SER A 96 17.91 6.45 -20.66
CA SER A 96 17.29 7.05 -21.84
C SER A 96 15.76 7.08 -21.82
N TRP A 97 15.13 6.48 -20.82
CA TRP A 97 13.67 6.39 -20.74
C TRP A 97 13.07 7.65 -20.10
N PRO A 98 11.80 7.99 -20.40
CA PRO A 98 11.13 9.09 -19.73
C PRO A 98 11.04 8.86 -18.22
N THR A 99 11.31 9.91 -17.43
CA THR A 99 11.40 9.84 -15.95
C THR A 99 10.19 9.17 -15.29
N ARG A 100 8.99 9.40 -15.82
CA ARG A 100 7.72 8.79 -15.34
C ARG A 100 7.70 7.25 -15.36
N PHE A 101 8.53 6.63 -16.18
CA PHE A 101 8.73 5.18 -16.17
C PHE A 101 9.86 4.79 -15.23
N THR A 102 10.98 5.52 -15.27
CA THR A 102 12.17 5.15 -14.50
C THR A 102 11.93 5.23 -12.99
N THR A 103 11.08 6.16 -12.51
CA THR A 103 10.74 6.28 -11.07
C THR A 103 9.98 5.06 -10.54
N LEU A 104 9.25 4.31 -11.37
CA LEU A 104 8.58 3.08 -10.92
C LEU A 104 9.56 2.00 -10.41
N ASN A 105 10.87 2.18 -10.56
CA ASN A 105 11.89 1.32 -9.98
C ASN A 105 11.80 1.24 -8.44
N GLU A 106 11.53 2.34 -7.75
CA GLU A 106 11.44 2.40 -6.29
C GLU A 106 10.24 1.57 -5.79
N ALA A 107 9.06 1.78 -6.39
CA ALA A 107 7.90 0.91 -6.25
C ALA A 107 8.24 -0.59 -6.37
N LEU A 108 9.01 -0.95 -7.40
CA LEU A 108 9.39 -2.34 -7.69
C LEU A 108 10.41 -2.90 -6.69
N PHE A 109 11.38 -2.10 -6.25
CA PHE A 109 12.28 -2.48 -5.15
C PHE A 109 11.51 -2.73 -3.86
N ALA A 110 10.55 -1.86 -3.53
CA ALA A 110 9.71 -2.05 -2.36
C ALA A 110 8.86 -3.33 -2.48
N LEU A 111 8.27 -3.59 -3.65
CA LEU A 111 7.48 -4.79 -3.92
C LEU A 111 8.31 -6.08 -3.84
N ALA A 112 9.55 -6.07 -4.32
CA ALA A 112 10.46 -7.20 -4.23
C ALA A 112 10.68 -7.67 -2.78
N VAL A 113 10.63 -6.75 -1.82
CA VAL A 113 10.74 -7.05 -0.39
C VAL A 113 9.36 -7.30 0.23
N LEU A 114 8.36 -6.49 -0.11
CA LEU A 114 7.03 -6.56 0.51
C LEU A 114 6.28 -7.84 0.15
N ILE A 115 6.39 -8.36 -1.07
CA ILE A 115 5.72 -9.61 -1.48
C ILE A 115 6.11 -10.77 -0.54
N PRO A 116 7.39 -11.06 -0.30
CA PRO A 116 7.83 -12.00 0.74
C PRO A 116 7.32 -11.65 2.14
N VAL A 117 7.32 -10.38 2.54
CA VAL A 117 6.88 -9.94 3.87
C VAL A 117 5.37 -10.16 4.10
N VAL A 118 4.54 -9.98 3.08
CA VAL A 118 3.08 -10.18 3.20
C VAL A 118 2.68 -11.65 3.05
N GLN A 119 3.58 -12.53 2.61
CA GLN A 119 3.26 -13.93 2.38
C GLN A 119 2.97 -14.74 3.67
N PRO A 120 3.80 -14.72 4.73
CA PRO A 120 3.60 -15.53 5.94
C PRO A 120 2.20 -15.40 6.58
N ARG A 121 1.74 -16.51 7.18
CA ARG A 121 0.54 -16.54 8.04
C ARG A 121 0.83 -16.00 9.44
N THR A 122 1.92 -16.48 10.02
CA THR A 122 2.31 -16.17 11.40
C THR A 122 2.99 -14.82 11.44
N ARG A 123 2.41 -13.89 12.20
CA ARG A 123 2.89 -12.51 12.32
C ARG A 123 3.65 -12.30 13.62
N ARG A 124 4.72 -11.52 13.55
CA ARG A 124 5.63 -11.24 14.66
C ARG A 124 5.71 -9.72 14.82
N PRO A 125 4.72 -9.07 15.48
CA PRO A 125 4.61 -7.61 15.51
C PRO A 125 5.86 -6.93 16.11
N ALA A 126 6.49 -7.56 17.10
CA ALA A 126 7.75 -7.06 17.67
C ALA A 126 8.90 -7.07 16.64
N LEU A 127 8.98 -8.11 15.81
CA LEU A 127 9.99 -8.20 14.75
C LEU A 127 9.72 -7.14 13.67
N THR A 128 8.48 -6.98 13.22
CA THR A 128 8.15 -5.96 12.21
C THR A 128 8.39 -4.54 12.73
N LEU A 129 8.08 -4.28 14.01
CA LEU A 129 8.35 -2.99 14.63
C LEU A 129 9.87 -2.75 14.76
N GLY A 130 10.62 -3.77 15.17
CA GLY A 130 12.07 -3.72 15.27
C GLY A 130 12.73 -3.48 13.91
N MET A 131 12.28 -4.17 12.85
CA MET A 131 12.76 -3.96 11.48
C MET A 131 12.42 -2.57 10.96
N ALA A 132 11.18 -2.10 11.16
CA ALA A 132 10.77 -0.76 10.76
C ALA A 132 11.57 0.32 11.50
N GLY A 133 11.79 0.15 12.82
CA GLY A 133 12.61 1.05 13.62
C GLY A 133 14.07 1.05 13.21
N ALA A 134 14.64 -0.11 12.90
CA ALA A 134 16.01 -0.23 12.41
C ALA A 134 16.18 0.44 11.03
N LEU A 135 15.27 0.19 10.09
CA LEU A 135 15.27 0.86 8.79
C LEU A 135 15.13 2.38 8.95
N PHE A 136 14.22 2.85 9.80
CA PHE A 136 14.07 4.27 10.09
C PHE A 136 15.35 4.88 10.68
N ALA A 137 16.03 4.18 11.59
CA ALA A 137 17.29 4.64 12.16
C ALA A 137 18.42 4.71 11.11
N VAL A 138 18.52 3.71 10.23
CA VAL A 138 19.46 3.70 9.10
C VAL A 138 19.18 4.86 8.16
N THR A 139 17.90 5.09 7.84
CA THR A 139 17.47 6.21 7.01
C THR A 139 17.85 7.57 7.62
N LEU A 140 17.64 7.75 8.92
CA LEU A 140 17.98 9.00 9.61
C LEU A 140 19.50 9.23 9.65
N ALA A 141 20.27 8.21 10.04
CA ALA A 141 21.73 8.28 10.11
C ALA A 141 22.37 8.44 8.72
N GLY A 142 21.74 7.85 7.70
CA GLY A 142 22.18 7.86 6.32
C GLY A 142 21.59 8.97 5.45
N SER A 143 20.92 9.95 6.03
CA SER A 143 20.23 11.04 5.32
C SER A 143 21.13 11.88 4.39
N ARG A 144 22.45 11.78 4.53
CA ARG A 144 23.45 12.44 3.66
C ARG A 144 24.03 11.52 2.57
N ASN A 145 23.68 10.23 2.58
CA ASN A 145 24.15 9.27 1.59
C ASN A 145 23.22 9.30 0.38
N ALA A 146 23.79 9.53 -0.82
CA ALA A 146 23.04 9.61 -2.06
C ALA A 146 22.14 8.39 -2.30
N LEU A 147 22.64 7.17 -2.03
CA LEU A 147 21.86 5.94 -2.21
C LEU A 147 20.62 5.89 -1.31
N ILE A 148 20.74 6.36 -0.06
CA ILE A 148 19.62 6.37 0.91
C ILE A 148 18.61 7.46 0.57
N VAL A 149 19.10 8.56 0.01
CA VAL A 149 18.26 9.65 -0.52
C VAL A 149 17.51 9.19 -1.76
N ASP A 150 18.17 8.50 -2.68
CA ASP A 150 17.60 7.99 -3.93
C ASP A 150 16.68 6.78 -3.73
N MET A 151 16.68 6.15 -2.55
CA MET A 151 15.78 5.04 -2.18
C MET A 151 14.78 5.46 -1.09
N ALA A 152 14.54 6.76 -0.91
CA ALA A 152 13.75 7.26 0.20
C ALA A 152 12.30 6.76 0.15
N GLU A 153 11.69 6.69 -1.02
CA GLU A 153 10.29 6.27 -1.17
C GLU A 153 10.17 4.77 -0.94
N THR A 154 11.11 4.01 -1.49
CA THR A 154 11.29 2.58 -1.21
C THR A 154 11.37 2.31 0.30
N LEU A 155 12.28 3.01 0.99
CA LEU A 155 12.49 2.85 2.43
C LEU A 155 11.25 3.26 3.23
N ALA A 156 10.57 4.34 2.85
CA ALA A 156 9.33 4.78 3.48
C ALA A 156 8.26 3.68 3.45
N VAL A 157 8.08 3.05 2.29
CA VAL A 157 7.15 1.93 2.12
C VAL A 157 7.54 0.75 3.01
N LEU A 158 8.83 0.40 3.08
CA LEU A 158 9.32 -0.70 3.92
C LEU A 158 9.26 -0.40 5.43
N ILE A 159 9.30 0.87 5.82
CA ILE A 159 9.11 1.30 7.21
C ILE A 159 7.62 1.24 7.59
N LEU A 160 6.72 1.73 6.73
CA LEU A 160 5.30 1.87 7.06
C LEU A 160 4.50 0.58 6.86
N ALA A 161 4.73 -0.15 5.78
CA ALA A 161 3.85 -1.27 5.41
C ALA A 161 3.87 -2.44 6.40
N PRO A 162 5.03 -2.94 6.89
CA PRO A 162 5.04 -4.04 7.85
C PRO A 162 4.26 -3.75 9.14
N PRO A 163 4.49 -2.64 9.88
CA PRO A 163 3.71 -2.36 11.08
C PRO A 163 2.24 -2.06 10.76
N ALA A 164 1.93 -1.43 9.62
CA ALA A 164 0.54 -1.23 9.18
C ALA A 164 -0.22 -2.56 9.14
N LEU A 165 0.39 -3.60 8.56
CA LEU A 165 -0.22 -4.90 8.34
C LEU A 165 -0.15 -5.84 9.55
N ASP A 166 0.90 -5.75 10.37
CA ASP A 166 1.11 -6.66 11.50
C ASP A 166 0.60 -6.10 12.84
N LEU A 167 0.45 -4.77 12.98
CA LEU A 167 0.02 -4.12 14.22
C LEU A 167 -1.32 -3.41 14.08
N PHE A 168 -1.44 -2.49 13.13
CA PHE A 168 -2.57 -1.56 13.04
C PHE A 168 -3.82 -2.16 12.37
N ASP A 169 -3.66 -2.85 11.24
CA ASP A 169 -4.75 -3.52 10.52
C ASP A 169 -4.38 -4.95 10.09
N ARG A 170 -4.28 -5.84 11.09
CA ARG A 170 -4.09 -7.28 10.87
C ARG A 170 -5.13 -7.92 9.97
N ARG A 171 -6.32 -7.32 9.87
CA ARG A 171 -7.44 -7.85 9.09
C ARG A 171 -7.22 -7.74 7.58
N VAL A 172 -6.23 -6.97 7.13
CA VAL A 172 -5.80 -6.95 5.72
C VAL A 172 -5.24 -8.33 5.34
N LEU A 173 -4.37 -8.91 6.17
CA LEU A 173 -3.71 -10.18 5.88
C LEU A 173 -4.41 -11.39 6.51
N ALA A 174 -5.14 -11.19 7.61
CA ALA A 174 -5.86 -12.22 8.34
C ALA A 174 -7.30 -11.75 8.62
N PRO A 175 -8.25 -11.99 7.70
CA PRO A 175 -9.63 -11.47 7.80
C PRO A 175 -10.34 -11.78 9.12
N ASP A 176 -10.01 -12.93 9.72
CA ASP A 176 -10.56 -13.44 10.99
C ASP A 176 -9.91 -12.83 12.24
N ALA A 177 -8.87 -11.99 12.08
CA ALA A 177 -8.21 -11.35 13.21
C ALA A 177 -9.17 -10.39 13.96
N PRO A 178 -9.03 -10.25 15.29
CA PRO A 178 -9.89 -9.36 16.07
C PRO A 178 -9.74 -7.91 15.60
N ALA A 179 -10.88 -7.23 15.48
CA ALA A 179 -10.91 -5.83 15.05
C ALA A 179 -10.38 -4.91 16.16
N ARG A 180 -9.42 -4.05 15.83
CA ARG A 180 -8.87 -3.03 16.73
C ARG A 180 -9.18 -1.64 16.20
N ARG A 181 -10.45 -1.25 16.28
CA ARG A 181 -10.96 -0.03 15.63
C ARG A 181 -10.24 1.25 16.07
N ALA A 182 -9.95 1.38 17.37
CA ALA A 182 -9.22 2.53 17.89
C ALA A 182 -7.80 2.62 17.30
N LEU A 183 -7.09 1.49 17.26
CA LEU A 183 -5.73 1.44 16.72
C LEU A 183 -5.70 1.74 15.21
N LEU A 184 -6.67 1.19 14.45
CA LEU A 184 -6.85 1.52 13.04
C LEU A 184 -7.21 3.00 12.85
N ALA A 185 -8.10 3.56 13.67
CA ALA A 185 -8.46 4.98 13.58
C ALA A 185 -7.26 5.90 13.85
N CYS A 186 -6.46 5.60 14.88
CA CYS A 186 -5.20 6.31 15.15
C CYS A 186 -4.23 6.19 13.98
N TRP A 187 -4.12 5.00 13.37
CA TRP A 187 -3.28 4.78 12.20
C TRP A 187 -3.73 5.61 10.99
N ILE A 188 -5.02 5.60 10.66
CA ILE A 188 -5.56 6.41 9.56
C ILE A 188 -5.38 7.90 9.84
N ALA A 189 -5.62 8.35 11.08
CA ALA A 189 -5.37 9.72 11.48
C ALA A 189 -3.88 10.09 11.33
N PHE A 190 -2.96 9.20 11.72
CA PHE A 190 -1.53 9.38 11.50
C PHE A 190 -1.18 9.48 10.01
N LEU A 191 -1.72 8.58 9.17
CA LEU A 191 -1.45 8.58 7.73
C LEU A 191 -1.92 9.87 7.04
N ILE A 192 -2.95 10.53 7.56
CA ILE A 192 -3.46 11.81 7.04
C ILE A 192 -2.70 12.99 7.62
N ALA A 193 -2.49 13.01 8.94
CA ALA A 193 -1.93 14.16 9.64
C ALA A 193 -0.41 14.31 9.44
N MET A 194 0.32 13.20 9.38
CA MET A 194 1.79 13.24 9.32
C MET A 194 2.32 13.88 8.03
N PRO A 195 1.81 13.55 6.82
CA PRO A 195 2.20 14.25 5.60
C PRO A 195 1.97 15.76 5.65
N LEU A 196 0.83 16.18 6.22
CA LEU A 196 0.48 17.59 6.37
C LEU A 196 1.43 18.29 7.34
N ALA A 197 1.75 17.64 8.46
CA ALA A 197 2.71 18.16 9.43
C ALA A 197 4.11 18.30 8.81
N LEU A 198 4.58 17.30 8.06
CA LEU A 198 5.87 17.36 7.36
C LEU A 198 5.92 18.50 6.34
N HIS A 199 4.83 18.72 5.60
CA HIS A 199 4.72 19.83 4.67
C HIS A 199 4.77 21.19 5.39
N MET A 200 4.01 21.36 6.48
CA MET A 200 3.98 22.60 7.27
C MET A 200 5.33 22.91 7.92
N VAL A 201 6.00 21.91 8.50
CA VAL A 201 7.33 22.07 9.10
C VAL A 201 8.35 22.50 8.04
N THR A 202 8.31 21.90 6.85
CA THR A 202 9.21 22.26 5.75
C THR A 202 8.97 23.70 5.28
N TYR A 203 7.72 24.16 5.26
CA TYR A 203 7.37 25.52 4.90
C TYR A 203 7.83 26.55 5.94
N GLN A 204 7.71 26.23 7.24
CA GLN A 204 7.98 27.18 8.33
C GLN A 204 9.43 27.26 8.79
N VAL A 205 10.15 26.13 8.85
CA VAL A 205 11.51 26.07 9.43
C VAL A 205 12.58 26.40 8.39
N GLY A 206 12.23 26.38 7.11
CA GLY A 206 13.18 26.53 6.02
C GLY A 206 14.08 25.30 5.86
N ALA A 207 14.97 25.38 4.87
CA ALA A 207 15.80 24.26 4.44
C ALA A 207 16.99 23.95 5.38
N THR A 208 17.30 24.77 6.38
CA THR A 208 18.58 24.70 7.09
C THR A 208 18.52 23.91 8.40
N GLY A 209 19.58 23.16 8.70
CA GLY A 209 19.73 22.39 9.94
C GLY A 209 19.10 20.99 9.89
N VAL A 210 19.36 20.19 10.92
CA VAL A 210 18.95 18.77 11.01
C VAL A 210 17.44 18.59 10.84
N LEU A 211 16.64 19.50 11.42
CA LEU A 211 15.18 19.45 11.32
C LEU A 211 14.70 19.73 9.88
N GLY A 212 15.33 20.66 9.16
CA GLY A 212 15.01 20.96 7.76
C GLY A 212 15.52 19.89 6.77
N GLU A 213 16.64 19.22 7.07
CA GLU A 213 17.09 18.03 6.33
C GLU A 213 16.11 16.88 6.51
N ALA A 214 15.72 16.58 7.77
CA ALA A 214 14.76 15.54 8.08
C ALA A 214 13.37 15.80 7.50
N SER A 215 12.90 17.06 7.51
CA SER A 215 11.60 17.42 6.94
C SER A 215 11.60 17.31 5.41
N ARG A 216 12.66 17.78 4.73
CA ARG A 216 12.81 17.64 3.27
C ARG A 216 12.88 16.18 2.85
N TYR A 217 13.58 15.36 3.61
CA TYR A 217 13.61 13.92 3.41
C TYR A 217 12.23 13.30 3.65
N GLY A 218 11.54 13.70 4.71
CA GLY A 218 10.20 13.22 5.07
C GLY A 218 9.12 13.53 4.03
N VAL A 219 9.22 14.63 3.27
CA VAL A 219 8.28 14.92 2.18
C VAL A 219 8.31 13.83 1.10
N ARG A 220 9.43 13.13 0.91
CA ARG A 220 9.52 11.98 -0.02
C ARG A 220 8.71 10.77 0.44
N PHE A 221 8.26 10.74 1.69
CA PHE A 221 7.47 9.60 2.20
C PHE A 221 6.01 9.67 1.73
N TYR A 222 5.60 10.75 1.05
CA TYR A 222 4.21 11.01 0.67
C TYR A 222 3.56 9.86 -0.10
N GLU A 223 4.27 9.27 -1.06
CA GLU A 223 3.80 8.11 -1.83
C GLU A 223 3.50 6.90 -0.94
N ALA A 224 4.33 6.64 0.08
CA ALA A 224 4.11 5.55 1.04
C ALA A 224 2.86 5.76 1.88
N PHE A 225 2.55 7.01 2.28
CA PHE A 225 1.30 7.33 2.98
C PHE A 225 0.07 7.08 2.10
N ILE A 226 0.12 7.49 0.83
CA ILE A 226 -0.98 7.26 -0.13
C ILE A 226 -1.16 5.77 -0.40
N LEU A 227 -0.08 5.02 -0.62
CA LEU A 227 -0.12 3.57 -0.78
C LEU A 227 -0.84 2.92 0.42
N MET A 228 -0.46 3.28 1.64
CA MET A 228 -1.10 2.76 2.85
C MET A 228 -2.58 3.15 2.92
N LEU A 229 -2.93 4.40 2.62
CA LEU A 229 -4.33 4.83 2.61
C LEU A 229 -5.17 4.06 1.58
N LEU A 230 -4.67 3.89 0.36
CA LEU A 230 -5.35 3.12 -0.70
C LEU A 230 -5.56 1.67 -0.28
N LEU A 231 -4.53 1.04 0.31
CA LEU A 231 -4.61 -0.32 0.80
C LEU A 231 -5.71 -0.47 1.87
N HIS A 232 -5.71 0.40 2.88
CA HIS A 232 -6.69 0.35 3.97
C HIS A 232 -8.10 0.74 3.51
N ALA A 233 -8.23 1.69 2.58
CA ALA A 233 -9.50 2.05 1.98
C ALA A 233 -10.11 0.87 1.22
N TYR A 234 -9.30 0.17 0.42
CA TYR A 234 -9.74 -1.00 -0.33
C TYR A 234 -10.25 -2.13 0.59
N PHE A 235 -9.41 -2.61 1.51
CA PHE A 235 -9.79 -3.69 2.41
C PHE A 235 -10.87 -3.24 3.42
N GLY A 236 -10.89 -1.96 3.80
CA GLY A 236 -11.97 -1.35 4.58
C GLY A 236 -13.31 -1.42 3.88
N ALA A 237 -13.38 -0.99 2.62
CA ALA A 237 -14.58 -1.03 1.80
C ALA A 237 -15.08 -2.48 1.60
N LEU A 238 -14.17 -3.41 1.30
CA LEU A 238 -14.52 -4.83 1.15
C LEU A 238 -15.21 -5.38 2.41
N ARG A 239 -14.65 -5.09 3.59
CA ARG A 239 -15.22 -5.51 4.88
C ARG A 239 -16.58 -4.88 5.18
N LEU A 240 -16.81 -3.63 4.78
CA LEU A 240 -18.10 -2.95 4.93
C LEU A 240 -19.17 -3.60 4.06
N LEU A 241 -18.81 -3.95 2.81
CA LEU A 241 -19.71 -4.63 1.88
C LEU A 241 -20.08 -6.03 2.37
N ASP A 242 -19.11 -6.78 2.89
CA ASP A 242 -19.36 -8.11 3.47
C ASP A 242 -20.25 -8.04 4.73
N GLY A 243 -20.00 -7.07 5.62
CA GLY A 243 -20.75 -6.90 6.86
C GLY A 243 -22.23 -6.57 6.66
N ARG A 244 -22.57 -5.75 5.66
CA ARG A 244 -23.98 -5.41 5.33
C ARG A 244 -24.79 -6.64 4.93
N ARG A 245 -24.20 -7.55 4.15
CA ARG A 245 -24.89 -8.75 3.65
C ARG A 245 -25.19 -9.78 4.73
N VAL A 246 -24.26 -9.97 5.68
CA VAL A 246 -24.52 -10.84 6.84
C VAL A 246 -25.67 -10.28 7.68
N GLY A 247 -25.82 -8.95 7.75
CA GLY A 247 -26.97 -8.29 8.35
C GLY A 247 -28.27 -8.63 7.62
N ASP A 248 -28.30 -8.44 6.30
CA ASP A 248 -29.48 -8.68 5.46
C ASP A 248 -29.93 -10.15 5.51
N GLU A 249 -29.00 -11.11 5.40
CA GLU A 249 -29.33 -12.54 5.48
C GLU A 249 -29.93 -12.94 6.83
N ARG A 250 -29.43 -12.36 7.94
CA ARG A 250 -30.00 -12.61 9.28
C ARG A 250 -31.40 -12.04 9.40
N VAL A 251 -31.64 -10.86 8.85
CA VAL A 251 -32.97 -10.23 8.84
C VAL A 251 -33.96 -11.06 8.01
N VAL A 252 -33.55 -11.53 6.84
CA VAL A 252 -34.38 -12.39 5.98
C VAL A 252 -34.71 -13.71 6.67
N ARG A 253 -33.71 -14.38 7.27
CA ARG A 253 -33.94 -15.64 8.00
C ARG A 253 -34.87 -15.47 9.20
N ARG A 254 -34.70 -14.38 9.95
CA ARG A 254 -35.58 -14.05 11.07
C ARG A 254 -37.03 -13.86 10.62
N ARG A 255 -37.25 -13.09 9.55
CA ARG A 255 -38.60 -12.89 8.97
C ARG A 255 -39.22 -14.17 8.41
N ALA A 256 -38.41 -15.06 7.83
CA ALA A 256 -38.87 -16.36 7.36
C ALA A 256 -39.31 -17.26 8.53
N ALA A 257 -38.53 -17.29 9.62
CA ALA A 257 -38.89 -18.04 10.83
C ALA A 257 -40.16 -17.50 11.49
N GLU A 258 -40.32 -16.17 11.55
CA GLU A 258 -41.53 -15.52 12.08
C GLU A 258 -42.78 -15.85 11.23
N ARG A 259 -42.65 -16.06 9.91
CA ARG A 259 -43.76 -16.46 9.03
C ARG A 259 -44.11 -17.95 9.11
N SER A 260 -43.16 -18.82 9.44
CA SER A 260 -43.42 -20.26 9.59
C SER A 260 -44.04 -20.61 10.96
N ALA A 261 -43.97 -19.69 11.91
CA ALA A 261 -44.54 -19.84 13.25
C ALA A 261 -45.97 -19.25 13.38
N ALA A 262 -46.46 -18.57 12.34
CA ALA A 262 -47.80 -18.00 12.25
C ALA A 262 -48.69 -18.86 11.35
#